data_AF-A0AA38LBA3-F1
#
_entry.id   AF-A0AA38LBA3-F1
#
_cell.length_a   1.000
_cell.length_b   1.000
_cell.length_c   1.000
_cell.angle_alpha   90.00
_cell.angle_beta   90.00
_cell.angle_gamma   90.00
#
_symmetry.space_group_name_H-M   'P 1'
#
loop_
_entity.id
_entity.type
_entity.pdbx_description
1 polymer ?
#
loop_
_entity_poly.entity_id
_entity_poly.type
_entity_poly.pdbx_seq_one_letter_code
_entity_poly.pdbx_strand_id
1 'polypeptide(L)'
;YGNAPVSWFQKQIRREETILYDHLSKEMNELNLIRCQRIPKRPGADWRDLPEEKVKLSTGQIVDLIPWCLPNTADRHNQWKGLFGRLDWQGNFPTSITDPQPMGKVGMCFHPDQDRIVTVRECARSQGFPDSYKFCGSIQNKHRQIGNAVPPPLAIALGKKLKEAVDAKK
;
A
#
# COMPACT_ATOMS: atom_id res chain seq x y z
N TYR A 1 -13.62 -5.78 13.74
CA TYR A 1 -14.21 -5.14 12.55
C TYR A 1 -15.47 -4.39 12.95
N GLY A 2 -15.83 -3.32 12.23
CA GLY A 2 -17.09 -2.60 12.46
C GLY A 2 -18.28 -3.06 11.60
N ASN A 3 -18.02 -3.73 10.46
CA ASN A 3 -19.05 -4.15 9.49
C ASN A 3 -18.82 -5.59 9.01
N ALA A 4 -19.81 -6.19 8.34
CA ALA A 4 -19.69 -7.48 7.65
C ALA A 4 -18.77 -7.40 6.41
N PRO A 5 -18.15 -8.51 5.97
CA PRO A 5 -17.38 -8.54 4.72
C PRO A 5 -18.29 -8.33 3.50
N VAL A 6 -17.88 -7.44 2.59
CA VAL A 6 -18.70 -7.03 1.43
C VAL A 6 -18.36 -7.81 0.15
N SER A 7 -17.09 -8.18 -0.06
CA SER A 7 -16.67 -8.92 -1.25
C SER A 7 -16.49 -10.41 -0.99
N TRP A 8 -16.56 -11.23 -2.04
CA TRP A 8 -16.21 -12.65 -1.97
C TRP A 8 -14.82 -12.86 -1.34
N PHE A 9 -13.84 -12.06 -1.78
CA PHE A 9 -12.47 -12.14 -1.26
C PHE A 9 -12.40 -11.82 0.23
N GLN A 10 -13.10 -10.79 0.70
CA GLN A 10 -13.15 -10.46 2.11
C GLN A 10 -13.82 -11.58 2.93
N LYS A 11 -14.87 -12.22 2.41
CA LYS A 11 -15.49 -13.38 3.06
C LYS A 11 -14.47 -14.53 3.21
N GLN A 12 -13.70 -14.81 2.16
CA GLN A 12 -12.69 -15.90 2.17
C GLN A 12 -11.51 -15.63 3.11
N ILE A 13 -10.97 -14.42 3.11
CA ILE A 13 -9.81 -14.06 3.93
C ILE A 13 -10.17 -13.85 5.40
N ARG A 14 -11.36 -13.31 5.66
CA ARG A 14 -11.82 -13.05 7.02
C ARG A 14 -12.36 -14.31 7.70
N ARG A 15 -13.07 -15.17 6.98
CA ARG A 15 -13.77 -16.34 7.54
C ARG A 15 -14.61 -15.94 8.76
N GLU A 16 -14.34 -16.54 9.90
CA GLU A 16 -15.03 -16.30 11.17
C GLU A 16 -14.37 -15.20 12.02
N GLU A 17 -13.27 -14.60 11.56
CA GLU A 17 -12.52 -13.59 12.32
C GLU A 17 -13.36 -12.31 12.52
N THR A 18 -13.57 -11.95 13.79
CA THR A 18 -14.34 -10.77 14.18
C THR A 18 -13.45 -9.60 14.56
N ILE A 19 -12.20 -9.86 14.96
CA ILE A 19 -11.25 -8.86 15.42
C ILE A 19 -10.39 -8.39 14.23
N LEU A 20 -10.23 -7.07 14.09
CA LEU A 20 -9.38 -6.48 13.05
C LEU A 20 -8.00 -6.19 13.63
N TYR A 21 -7.01 -6.97 13.23
CA TYR A 21 -5.62 -6.79 13.64
C TYR A 21 -4.83 -6.00 12.60
N ASP A 22 -3.84 -5.23 13.05
CA ASP A 22 -2.84 -4.57 12.21
C ASP A 22 -3.39 -3.59 11.16
N HIS A 23 -4.59 -3.05 11.36
CA HIS A 23 -5.09 -1.95 10.55
C HIS A 23 -4.47 -0.63 11.00
N LEU A 24 -3.15 -0.54 10.84
CA LEU A 24 -2.29 0.56 11.26
C LEU A 24 -1.47 1.03 10.05
N SER A 25 -1.41 2.32 9.81
CA SER A 25 -0.57 2.94 8.77
C SER A 25 0.67 3.59 9.39
N LYS A 26 1.73 3.72 8.60
CA LYS A 26 2.84 4.61 8.96
C LYS A 26 2.33 6.06 9.04
N GLU A 27 2.82 6.78 10.04
CA GLU A 27 2.59 8.23 10.12
C GLU A 27 3.37 8.95 9.03
N MET A 28 2.74 9.96 8.45
CA MET A 28 3.39 10.89 7.53
C MET A 28 3.82 12.12 8.31
N ASN A 29 4.96 12.69 7.92
CA ASN A 29 5.28 14.05 8.34
C ASN A 29 4.24 15.04 7.79
N GLU A 30 4.16 16.21 8.41
CA GLU A 30 3.18 17.25 8.08
C GLU A 30 3.14 17.57 6.58
N LEU A 31 4.30 17.77 5.95
CA LEU A 31 4.38 18.11 4.54
C LEU A 31 3.84 16.99 3.63
N ASN A 32 4.15 15.73 3.92
CA ASN A 32 3.63 14.60 3.15
C ASN A 32 2.14 14.36 3.39
N LEU A 33 1.62 14.68 4.58
CA LEU A 33 0.19 14.68 4.84
C LEU A 33 -0.52 15.75 4.01
N ILE A 34 0.00 16.98 4.00
CA ILE A 34 -0.53 18.07 3.15
C ILE A 34 -0.49 17.64 1.68
N ARG A 35 0.63 17.09 1.20
CA ARG A 35 0.72 16.54 -0.16
C ARG A 35 -0.37 15.52 -0.41
N CYS A 36 -0.51 14.51 0.46
CA CYS A 36 -1.54 13.48 0.34
C CYS A 36 -2.94 14.10 0.19
N GLN A 37 -3.30 15.06 1.04
CA GLN A 37 -4.58 15.77 0.99
C GLN A 37 -4.80 16.54 -0.33
N ARG A 38 -3.72 17.04 -0.96
CA ARG A 38 -3.81 17.75 -2.24
C ARG A 38 -3.83 16.84 -3.46
N ILE A 39 -3.44 15.57 -3.33
CA ILE A 39 -3.58 14.59 -4.42
C ILE A 39 -5.07 14.26 -4.62
N PRO A 40 -5.64 14.50 -5.81
CA PRO A 40 -7.04 14.21 -6.09
C PRO A 40 -7.41 12.74 -5.82
N LYS A 41 -8.60 12.49 -5.29
CA LYS A 41 -9.14 11.15 -5.01
C LYS A 41 -9.72 10.53 -6.28
N ARG A 42 -8.85 10.28 -7.26
CA ARG A 42 -9.20 9.64 -8.54
C ARG A 42 -8.11 8.67 -9.01
N PRO A 43 -8.46 7.66 -9.81
CA PRO A 43 -7.48 6.76 -10.41
C PRO A 43 -6.40 7.51 -11.20
N GLY A 44 -5.15 7.06 -11.04
CA GLY A 44 -3.99 7.61 -11.74
C GLY A 44 -3.50 8.97 -11.26
N ALA A 45 -4.09 9.54 -10.20
CA ALA A 45 -3.60 10.77 -9.60
C ALA A 45 -2.30 10.53 -8.82
N ASP A 46 -1.30 11.40 -9.03
CA ASP A 46 0.02 11.32 -8.39
C ASP A 46 0.67 12.72 -8.24
N TRP A 47 1.96 12.77 -7.93
CA TRP A 47 2.67 14.03 -7.66
C TRP A 47 2.51 15.10 -8.74
N ARG A 48 2.24 14.71 -9.99
CA ARG A 48 2.05 15.62 -11.14
C ARG A 48 0.74 16.41 -11.05
N ASP A 49 -0.18 15.97 -10.19
CA ASP A 49 -1.46 16.63 -9.90
C ASP A 49 -1.37 17.58 -8.70
N LEU A 50 -0.21 17.69 -8.04
CA LEU A 50 -0.03 18.66 -6.96
C LEU A 50 -0.06 20.09 -7.52
N PRO A 51 -0.77 21.03 -6.86
CA PRO A 51 -0.75 22.43 -7.28
C PRO A 51 0.62 23.06 -7.08
N GLU A 52 1.00 23.94 -8.00
CA GLU A 52 2.19 24.79 -7.91
C GLU A 52 1.99 25.90 -6.88
N GLU A 53 2.09 25.55 -5.60
CA GLU A 53 1.98 26.48 -4.49
C GLU A 53 3.03 26.22 -3.41
N LYS A 54 3.18 27.21 -2.51
CA LYS A 54 3.95 27.07 -1.28
C LYS A 54 3.02 26.90 -0.10
N VAL A 55 3.40 26.06 0.85
CA VAL A 55 2.64 25.83 2.08
C VAL A 55 3.48 26.22 3.29
N LYS A 56 2.82 26.81 4.29
CA LYS A 56 3.43 27.14 5.58
C LYS A 56 3.21 25.97 6.55
N LEU A 57 4.29 25.39 7.04
CA LEU A 57 4.27 24.32 8.03
C LEU A 57 4.04 24.87 9.44
N SER A 58 3.67 24.00 10.37
CA SER A 58 3.54 24.29 11.81
C SER A 58 4.81 24.89 12.42
N THR A 59 5.98 24.56 11.89
CA THR A 59 7.28 25.12 12.27
C THR A 59 7.46 26.58 11.82
N GLY A 60 6.57 27.12 11.00
CA GLY A 60 6.66 28.42 10.36
C GLY A 60 7.42 28.43 9.03
N GLN A 61 8.06 27.31 8.66
CA GLN A 61 8.78 27.16 7.40
C GLN A 61 7.81 27.20 6.22
N ILE A 62 8.18 27.92 5.16
CA ILE A 62 7.45 27.95 3.89
C ILE A 62 8.20 27.05 2.90
N VAL A 63 7.51 26.06 2.34
CA VAL A 63 8.10 25.06 1.44
C VAL A 63 7.25 24.89 0.19
N ASP A 64 7.89 24.58 -0.93
CA ASP A 64 7.16 24.20 -2.15
C ASP A 64 6.44 22.86 -1.93
N LEU A 65 5.17 22.82 -2.36
CA LEU A 65 4.36 21.62 -2.22
C LEU A 65 4.89 20.50 -3.12
N ILE A 66 5.27 20.84 -4.36
CA ILE A 66 5.92 19.92 -5.29
C ILE A 66 7.37 19.71 -4.84
N PRO A 67 7.81 18.47 -4.57
CA PRO A 67 9.21 18.22 -4.23
C PRO A 67 10.12 18.57 -5.41
N TRP A 68 11.06 19.49 -5.19
CA TRP A 68 11.97 20.00 -6.23
C TRP A 68 12.68 18.89 -7.02
N CYS A 69 13.05 17.78 -6.38
CA CYS A 69 13.75 16.69 -7.07
C CYS A 69 12.92 15.99 -8.16
N LEU A 70 11.57 16.03 -8.09
CA LEU A 70 10.72 15.30 -9.02
C LEU A 70 10.74 15.93 -10.41
N PRO A 71 10.42 17.23 -10.62
CA PRO A 71 10.54 17.85 -11.94
C PRO A 71 11.97 17.77 -12.50
N ASN A 72 12.98 18.02 -11.67
CA ASN A 72 14.37 18.12 -12.13
C ASN A 72 14.98 16.82 -12.63
N THR A 73 14.42 15.67 -12.24
CA THR A 73 14.90 14.36 -12.65
C THR A 73 13.84 13.54 -13.39
N ALA A 74 12.70 14.15 -13.70
CA ALA A 74 11.52 13.52 -14.30
C ALA A 74 11.85 12.81 -15.62
N ASP A 75 12.53 13.50 -16.54
CA ASP A 75 12.83 12.96 -17.88
C ASP A 75 13.70 11.70 -17.84
N ARG A 76 14.56 11.58 -16.82
CA ARG A 76 15.44 10.42 -16.64
C ARG A 76 14.74 9.23 -15.98
N HIS A 77 13.53 9.44 -15.44
CA HIS A 77 12.82 8.44 -14.62
C HIS A 77 11.35 8.31 -15.03
N ASN A 78 11.05 8.48 -16.33
CA ASN A 78 9.70 8.35 -16.88
C ASN A 78 8.66 9.18 -16.09
N GLN A 79 8.99 10.44 -15.83
CA GLN A 79 8.15 11.40 -15.11
C GLN A 79 7.82 10.99 -13.67
N TRP A 80 8.58 10.07 -13.06
CA TRP A 80 8.32 9.56 -11.71
C TRP A 80 6.85 9.13 -11.51
N LYS A 81 6.23 8.57 -12.55
CA LYS A 81 4.82 8.20 -12.55
C LYS A 81 4.50 7.30 -11.34
N GLY A 82 3.49 7.69 -10.57
CA GLY A 82 3.03 6.98 -9.38
C GLY A 82 3.60 7.45 -8.05
N LEU A 83 4.65 8.29 -8.00
CA LEU A 83 5.10 8.89 -6.73
C LEU A 83 4.00 9.76 -6.12
N PHE A 84 3.78 9.66 -4.81
CA PHE A 84 2.60 10.23 -4.12
C PHE A 84 1.25 9.75 -4.68
N GLY A 85 1.24 8.64 -5.41
CA GLY A 85 0.06 8.13 -6.09
C GLY A 85 -0.94 7.46 -5.15
N ARG A 86 -2.22 7.55 -5.53
CA ARG A 86 -3.31 6.79 -4.91
C ARG A 86 -3.55 5.47 -5.62
N LEU A 87 -3.87 4.44 -4.85
CA LEU A 87 -4.41 3.20 -5.42
C LEU A 87 -5.78 3.45 -6.05
N ASP A 88 -6.14 2.59 -6.99
CA ASP A 88 -7.44 2.57 -7.66
C ASP A 88 -8.29 1.41 -7.14
N TRP A 89 -9.56 1.69 -6.83
CA TRP A 89 -10.55 0.66 -6.45
C TRP A 89 -10.76 -0.40 -7.53
N GLN A 90 -10.63 -0.04 -8.80
CA GLN A 90 -10.73 -0.96 -9.94
C GLN A 90 -9.36 -1.50 -10.39
N GLY A 91 -8.28 -1.00 -9.79
CA GLY A 91 -6.92 -1.41 -10.10
C GLY A 91 -6.40 -2.53 -9.20
N ASN A 92 -5.09 -2.65 -9.15
CA ASN A 92 -4.37 -3.59 -8.31
C ASN A 92 -3.24 -2.89 -7.54
N PHE A 93 -2.72 -3.58 -6.53
CA PHE A 93 -1.45 -3.19 -5.94
C PHE A 93 -0.34 -3.45 -6.97
N PRO A 94 0.51 -2.46 -7.30
CA PRO A 94 1.51 -2.60 -8.37
C PRO A 94 2.60 -3.61 -8.00
N THR A 95 2.96 -3.68 -6.73
CA THR A 95 3.83 -4.73 -6.17
C THR A 95 3.67 -4.80 -4.66
N SER A 96 4.09 -5.92 -4.08
CA SER A 96 4.18 -6.09 -2.64
C SER A 96 5.34 -5.29 -2.09
N ILE A 97 5.01 -4.30 -1.25
CA ILE A 97 5.96 -3.33 -0.72
C ILE A 97 6.38 -3.69 0.70
N THR A 98 7.69 -3.72 0.93
CA THR A 98 8.30 -3.95 2.26
C THR A 98 8.29 -2.71 3.13
N ASP A 99 8.20 -1.53 2.51
CA ASP A 99 8.10 -0.26 3.19
C ASP A 99 7.33 0.78 2.34
N PRO A 100 6.03 1.01 2.59
CA PRO A 100 5.28 2.03 1.87
C PRO A 100 5.85 3.42 2.14
N GLN A 101 6.22 4.12 1.07
CA GLN A 101 6.72 5.48 1.10
C GLN A 101 6.27 6.25 -0.16
N PRO A 102 5.78 7.50 -0.03
CA PRO A 102 5.31 8.28 -1.17
C PRO A 102 6.38 8.58 -2.23
N MET A 103 7.65 8.74 -1.79
CA MET A 103 8.81 8.92 -2.68
C MET A 103 9.63 7.63 -2.87
N GLY A 104 9.14 6.49 -2.38
CA GLY A 104 9.79 5.20 -2.65
C GLY A 104 9.66 4.82 -4.13
N LYS A 105 10.47 3.88 -4.63
CA LYS A 105 10.49 3.49 -6.06
C LYS A 105 9.11 3.14 -6.66
N VAL A 106 8.20 2.62 -5.84
CA VAL A 106 6.82 2.31 -6.25
C VAL A 106 5.92 3.54 -6.14
N GLY A 107 6.04 4.30 -5.05
CA GLY A 107 5.36 5.59 -4.83
C GLY A 107 3.86 5.53 -4.56
N MET A 108 3.15 4.64 -5.26
CA MET A 108 1.70 4.49 -5.22
C MET A 108 1.29 3.72 -3.97
N CYS A 109 1.19 4.44 -2.86
CA CYS A 109 0.97 3.89 -1.52
C CYS A 109 -0.12 4.60 -0.75
N PHE A 110 -0.78 5.60 -1.33
CA PHE A 110 -1.93 6.24 -0.68
C PHE A 110 -3.19 5.42 -0.87
N HIS A 111 -4.04 5.44 0.17
CA HIS A 111 -5.37 4.86 0.10
C HIS A 111 -6.20 5.57 -0.99
N PRO A 112 -7.10 4.86 -1.70
CA PRO A 112 -7.90 5.46 -2.78
C PRO A 112 -8.66 6.73 -2.33
N ASP A 113 -9.34 6.67 -1.18
CA ASP A 113 -10.19 7.79 -0.71
C ASP A 113 -9.73 8.47 0.59
N GLN A 114 -8.73 7.92 1.27
CA GLN A 114 -8.32 8.39 2.60
C GLN A 114 -6.94 9.06 2.50
N ASP A 115 -6.73 10.09 3.29
CA ASP A 115 -5.50 10.90 3.25
C ASP A 115 -4.41 10.28 4.11
N ARG A 116 -4.10 9.01 3.81
CA ARG A 116 -3.11 8.20 4.50
C ARG A 116 -2.44 7.20 3.56
N ILE A 117 -1.31 6.68 4.02
CA ILE A 117 -0.66 5.51 3.46
C ILE A 117 -1.51 4.25 3.75
N VAL A 118 -1.43 3.26 2.87
CA VAL A 118 -2.02 1.93 3.11
C VAL A 118 -1.48 1.29 4.40
N THR A 119 -2.38 0.64 5.13
CA THR A 119 -2.08 -0.02 6.39
C THR A 119 -1.35 -1.34 6.20
N VAL A 120 -0.73 -1.84 7.28
CA VAL A 120 -0.16 -3.19 7.35
C VAL A 120 -1.20 -4.24 6.92
N ARG A 121 -2.44 -4.17 7.43
CA ARG A 121 -3.51 -5.11 7.08
C ARG A 121 -3.94 -5.03 5.61
N GLU A 122 -3.97 -3.84 5.01
CA GLU A 122 -4.28 -3.68 3.59
C GLU A 122 -3.19 -4.32 2.71
N CYS A 123 -1.91 -4.14 3.05
CA CYS A 123 -0.80 -4.85 2.39
C CYS A 123 -0.86 -6.37 2.62
N ALA A 124 -1.22 -6.82 3.82
CA ALA A 124 -1.36 -8.26 4.09
C ALA A 124 -2.46 -8.88 3.20
N ARG A 125 -3.57 -8.16 3.01
CA ARG A 125 -4.64 -8.57 2.11
C ARG A 125 -4.24 -8.56 0.65
N SER A 126 -3.41 -7.61 0.19
CA SER A 126 -2.92 -7.62 -1.21
C SER A 126 -2.08 -8.87 -1.49
N GLN A 127 -1.38 -9.40 -0.49
CA GLN A 127 -0.64 -10.66 -0.55
C GLN A 127 -1.52 -11.91 -0.34
N GLY A 128 -2.79 -11.76 0.02
CA GLY A 128 -3.70 -12.88 0.26
C GLY A 128 -3.52 -13.57 1.62
N PHE A 129 -2.94 -12.90 2.62
CA PHE A 129 -2.89 -13.45 3.97
C PHE A 129 -4.29 -13.50 4.61
N PRO A 130 -4.66 -14.59 5.31
CA PRO A 130 -5.84 -14.62 6.15
C PRO A 130 -5.83 -13.49 7.19
N ASP A 131 -7.00 -12.95 7.54
CA ASP A 131 -7.08 -11.86 8.51
C ASP A 131 -6.64 -12.29 9.93
N SER A 132 -6.73 -13.59 10.22
CA SER A 132 -6.27 -14.20 11.47
C SER A 132 -4.74 -14.31 11.59
N TYR A 133 -3.99 -14.20 10.47
CA TYR A 133 -2.54 -14.30 10.48
C TYR A 133 -1.90 -13.17 11.29
N LYS A 134 -0.98 -13.52 12.19
CA LYS A 134 -0.32 -12.59 13.12
C LYS A 134 1.07 -12.22 12.64
N PHE A 135 1.33 -10.92 12.54
CA PHE A 135 2.65 -10.37 12.27
C PHE A 135 3.26 -9.83 13.56
N CYS A 136 4.58 -9.90 13.70
CA CYS A 136 5.28 -9.50 14.92
C CYS A 136 6.16 -8.24 14.73
N GLY A 137 6.48 -7.56 15.83
CA GLY A 137 7.36 -6.40 15.85
C GLY A 137 6.70 -5.06 15.49
N SER A 138 7.52 -4.06 15.15
CA SER A 138 7.08 -2.71 14.77
C SER A 138 6.30 -2.69 13.44
N ILE A 139 5.60 -1.59 13.15
CA ILE A 139 4.88 -1.39 11.88
C ILE A 139 5.79 -1.66 10.67
N GLN A 140 7.02 -1.15 10.70
CA GLN A 140 8.00 -1.36 9.62
C GLN A 140 8.41 -2.84 9.50
N ASN A 141 8.62 -3.54 10.63
CA ASN A 141 8.92 -4.97 10.61
C ASN A 141 7.76 -5.79 10.02
N LYS A 142 6.51 -5.40 10.30
CA LYS A 142 5.33 -6.06 9.74
C LYS A 142 5.19 -5.83 8.24
N HIS A 143 5.36 -4.61 7.75
CA HIS A 143 5.41 -4.36 6.29
C HIS A 143 6.52 -5.17 5.61
N ARG A 144 7.72 -5.25 6.22
CA ARG A 144 8.82 -6.05 5.67
C ARG A 144 8.49 -7.55 5.62
N GLN A 145 7.89 -8.11 6.67
CA GLN A 145 7.42 -9.51 6.67
C GLN A 145 6.44 -9.77 5.53
N ILE A 146 5.48 -8.88 5.32
CA ILE A 146 4.46 -9.00 4.27
C ILE A 146 5.08 -8.84 2.87
N GLY A 147 5.92 -7.84 2.67
CA GLY A 147 6.53 -7.55 1.37
C GLY A 147 7.51 -8.63 0.91
N ASN A 148 8.22 -9.27 1.84
CA ASN A 148 9.16 -10.36 1.53
C ASN A 148 8.47 -11.74 1.38
N ALA A 149 7.21 -11.86 1.79
CA ALA A 149 6.52 -13.14 1.76
C ALA A 149 6.08 -13.54 0.34
N VAL A 150 6.04 -14.85 0.11
CA VAL A 150 5.31 -15.43 -1.02
C VAL A 150 3.81 -15.38 -0.72
N PRO A 151 2.96 -14.88 -1.64
CA PRO A 151 1.51 -14.87 -1.45
C PRO A 151 0.98 -16.26 -1.10
N PRO A 152 0.23 -16.45 0.02
CA PRO A 152 -0.32 -17.76 0.36
C PRO A 152 -1.17 -18.42 -0.75
N PRO A 153 -2.00 -17.70 -1.53
CA PRO A 153 -2.72 -18.31 -2.64
C PRO A 153 -1.81 -18.94 -3.70
N LEU A 154 -0.67 -18.28 -4.00
CA LEU A 154 0.34 -18.81 -4.93
C LEU A 154 1.01 -20.07 -4.35
N ALA A 155 1.41 -20.02 -3.08
CA ALA A 155 2.02 -21.16 -2.40
C ALA A 155 1.07 -22.37 -2.34
N ILE A 156 -0.22 -22.15 -2.11
CA ILE A 156 -1.25 -23.20 -2.12
C ILE A 156 -1.37 -23.85 -3.51
N ALA A 157 -1.38 -23.05 -4.59
CA ALA A 157 -1.47 -23.58 -5.94
C ALA A 157 -0.27 -24.47 -6.29
N LEU A 158 0.95 -24.03 -5.95
CA LEU A 158 2.17 -24.81 -6.14
C LEU A 158 2.18 -26.08 -5.28
N GLY A 159 1.75 -25.98 -4.02
CA GLY A 159 1.67 -27.11 -3.09
C GLY A 159 0.70 -28.20 -3.57
N LYS A 160 -0.41 -27.83 -4.20
CA LYS A 160 -1.34 -28.79 -4.82
C LYS A 160 -0.67 -29.58 -5.94
N LYS A 161 0.08 -28.91 -6.83
CA LYS A 161 0.80 -29.59 -7.92
C LYS A 161 1.92 -30.49 -7.42
N LEU A 162 2.63 -30.07 -6.37
CA LEU A 162 3.59 -30.94 -5.71
C LEU A 162 2.93 -32.19 -5.14
N LYS A 163 1.77 -32.04 -4.46
CA LYS A 163 1.02 -33.17 -3.91
C LYS A 163 0.61 -34.16 -5.00
N GLU A 164 0.03 -33.68 -6.10
CA GLU A 164 -0.35 -34.52 -7.26
C GLU A 164 0.85 -35.34 -7.78
N ALA A 165 2.01 -34.70 -7.93
CA ALA A 165 3.23 -35.37 -8.43
C ALA A 165 3.78 -36.42 -7.46
N VAL A 166 3.63 -36.20 -6.14
CA VAL A 166 4.04 -37.18 -5.11
C VAL A 166 3.07 -38.35 -5.08
N ASP A 167 1.76 -38.08 -5.15
CA ASP A 167 0.73 -39.11 -5.12
C ASP A 167 0.80 -40.01 -6.37
N ALA A 168 1.14 -39.46 -7.55
CA ALA A 168 1.31 -40.22 -8.79
C ALA A 168 2.53 -41.14 -8.83
N LYS A 169 3.46 -41.02 -7.87
CA LYS A 169 4.61 -41.93 -7.73
C LYS A 169 4.33 -43.17 -6.88
N LYS A 170 3.17 -43.22 -6.21
CA LYS A 170 2.70 -44.39 -5.46
C LYS A 170 1.88 -45.29 -6.37
#